data_AF-A0AAJ6YJK6-F1
#
_entry.id   AF-A0AAJ6YJK6-F1
#
_cell.length_a   1.000
_cell.length_b   1.000
_cell.length_c   1.000
_cell.angle_alpha   90.00
_cell.angle_beta   90.00
_cell.angle_gamma   90.00
#
_symmetry.space_group_name_H-M   'P 1'
#
loop_
_entity.id
_entity.type
_entity.pdbx_description
1 polymer ?
#
loop_
_entity_poly.entity_id
_entity_poly.type
_entity_poly.pdbx_seq_one_letter_code
_entity_poly.pdbx_strand_id
1 'polypeptide(L)'
;MGVDKDENEDLIKWGWPEDVWFHVHKFSSAHVYVRLKCGQTINDIPSAVLEDAAQLVKANSSDGSKMNDIDVVYTMWSNLKKTPGMDVGEVTFHKEREVRKIHVNKRNNSIVKRLNKTKRFEEVNFQVQREERDRNEREDKKKLLREQKEKEKAEEKRRKDEAEIRSYNSLFNSANMTSNAENTGYDSDDFM
;
A
#
# COMPACT_ATOMS: atom_id res chain seq x y z
N MET A 1 13.20 -7.65 13.85
CA MET A 1 14.58 -7.10 13.95
C MET A 1 15.49 -8.20 13.48
N GLY A 2 16.44 -7.92 12.59
CA GLY A 2 17.41 -8.95 12.21
C GLY A 2 18.31 -9.23 13.40
N VAL A 3 18.54 -10.51 13.66
CA VAL A 3 19.43 -11.01 14.71
C VAL A 3 20.88 -10.89 14.25
N ASP A 4 21.12 -11.05 12.95
CA ASP A 4 22.44 -10.94 12.33
C ASP A 4 22.45 -10.04 11.08
N LYS A 5 23.64 -9.70 10.60
CA LYS A 5 23.87 -8.85 9.42
C LYS A 5 23.25 -9.46 8.15
N ASP A 6 23.30 -10.78 8.01
CA ASP A 6 22.73 -11.47 6.85
C ASP A 6 21.19 -11.43 6.88
N GLU A 7 20.57 -11.63 8.05
CA GLU A 7 19.12 -11.46 8.20
C GLU A 7 18.67 -10.02 7.95
N ASN A 8 19.52 -9.04 8.29
CA ASN A 8 19.23 -7.64 7.99
C ASN A 8 19.22 -7.38 6.48
N GLU A 9 20.09 -8.02 5.70
CA GLU A 9 20.08 -7.92 4.23
C GLU A 9 18.82 -8.58 3.64
N ASP A 10 18.41 -9.74 4.12
CA ASP A 10 17.18 -10.39 3.67
C ASP A 10 15.93 -9.56 4.02
N LEU A 11 15.91 -8.95 5.20
CA LEU A 11 14.86 -8.01 5.60
C LEU A 11 14.85 -6.74 4.73
N ILE A 12 16.02 -6.22 4.34
CA ILE A 12 16.09 -5.11 3.39
C ILE A 12 15.59 -5.56 2.03
N LYS A 13 15.91 -6.76 1.57
CA LYS A 13 15.51 -7.26 0.24
C LYS A 13 14.01 -7.53 0.15
N TRP A 14 13.42 -8.06 1.21
CA TRP A 14 12.03 -8.55 1.25
C TRP A 14 11.05 -7.71 2.10
N GLY A 15 11.50 -6.60 2.71
CA GLY A 15 10.70 -5.71 3.56
C GLY A 15 9.50 -5.04 2.86
N TRP A 16 8.46 -4.66 3.58
CA TRP A 16 7.26 -4.11 2.93
C TRP A 16 7.39 -2.60 2.68
N PRO A 17 6.70 -2.04 1.67
CA PRO A 17 6.73 -0.58 1.44
C PRO A 17 6.16 0.21 2.63
N GLU A 18 5.26 -0.38 3.42
CA GLU A 18 4.73 0.22 4.66
C GLU A 18 5.63 0.02 5.88
N ASP A 19 6.73 -0.73 5.77
CA ASP A 19 7.63 -0.94 6.90
C ASP A 19 8.45 0.32 7.15
N VAL A 20 8.47 0.79 8.40
CA VAL A 20 9.33 1.89 8.84
C VAL A 20 10.59 1.31 9.43
N TRP A 21 11.73 1.70 8.86
CA TRP A 21 13.05 1.29 9.27
C TRP A 21 13.65 2.26 10.28
N PHE A 22 14.33 1.73 11.30
CA PHE A 22 15.00 2.48 12.36
C PHE A 22 16.46 2.03 12.50
N HIS A 23 17.35 3.00 12.74
CA HIS A 23 18.78 2.79 12.96
C HIS A 23 19.37 3.92 13.80
N VAL A 24 20.39 3.65 14.63
CA VAL A 24 21.15 4.69 15.35
C VAL A 24 22.01 5.54 14.40
N HIS A 25 21.88 6.87 14.39
CA HIS A 25 22.72 7.70 13.54
C HIS A 25 24.23 7.53 13.83
N LYS A 26 25.05 7.28 12.80
CA LYS A 26 26.53 7.16 12.85
C LYS A 26 27.11 5.99 13.65
N PHE A 27 26.29 5.10 14.19
CA PHE A 27 26.78 3.95 14.97
C PHE A 27 26.26 2.64 14.43
N SER A 28 27.08 1.58 14.49
CA SER A 28 26.63 0.24 14.13
C SER A 28 25.51 -0.20 15.09
N SER A 29 24.33 -0.49 14.54
CA SER A 29 23.17 -0.88 15.32
C SER A 29 22.30 -1.88 14.56
N ALA A 30 21.51 -2.66 15.29
CA ALA A 30 20.52 -3.53 14.68
C ALA A 30 19.47 -2.73 13.89
N HIS A 31 19.02 -3.27 12.75
CA HIS A 31 17.90 -2.72 12.01
C HIS A 31 16.58 -3.19 12.64
N VAL A 32 15.77 -2.23 13.04
CA VAL A 32 14.42 -2.48 13.56
C VAL A 32 13.42 -1.98 12.54
N TYR A 33 12.39 -2.79 12.30
CA TYR A 33 11.29 -2.49 11.40
C TYR A 33 10.00 -2.45 12.20
N VAL A 34 9.19 -1.42 11.97
CA VAL A 34 7.81 -1.33 12.45
C VAL A 34 6.89 -1.47 11.25
N ARG A 35 6.06 -2.52 11.25
CA ARG A 35 5.10 -2.78 10.19
C ARG A 35 3.82 -2.00 10.41
N LEU A 36 3.51 -1.09 9.49
CA LEU A 36 2.27 -0.31 9.53
C LEU A 36 1.13 -1.05 8.82
N LYS A 37 -0.11 -0.64 9.13
CA LYS A 37 -1.28 -1.10 8.37
C LYS A 37 -1.32 -0.42 7.01
N CYS A 38 -1.91 -1.07 6.01
CA CYS A 38 -2.08 -0.50 4.67
C CYS A 38 -2.73 0.88 4.76
N GLY A 39 -2.10 1.90 4.15
CA GLY A 39 -2.57 3.28 4.13
C GLY A 39 -2.14 4.16 5.29
N GLN A 40 -1.45 3.64 6.30
CA GLN A 40 -0.84 4.47 7.36
C GLN A 40 0.48 5.08 6.90
N THR A 41 0.73 6.31 7.33
CA THR A 41 1.98 7.02 7.06
C THR A 41 2.87 7.06 8.30
N ILE A 42 4.13 7.45 8.12
CA ILE A 42 5.11 7.66 9.21
C ILE A 42 4.63 8.67 10.27
N ASN A 43 3.66 9.53 9.94
CA ASN A 43 3.07 10.50 10.87
C ASN A 43 2.00 9.89 11.78
N ASP A 44 1.37 8.80 11.35
CA ASP A 44 0.25 8.19 12.07
C ASP A 44 0.72 7.27 13.20
N ILE A 45 2.03 7.08 13.33
CA ILE A 45 2.65 6.24 14.36
C ILE A 45 2.58 6.96 15.70
N PRO A 46 1.98 6.34 16.74
CA PRO A 46 1.98 6.91 18.07
C PRO A 46 3.41 7.15 18.57
N SER A 47 3.64 8.30 19.22
CA SER A 47 4.96 8.65 19.80
C SER A 47 5.49 7.57 20.73
N ALA A 48 4.61 6.90 21.49
CA ALA A 48 4.99 5.78 22.36
C ALA A 48 5.64 4.61 21.60
N VAL A 49 5.17 4.30 20.39
CA VAL A 49 5.74 3.22 19.56
C VAL A 49 7.08 3.66 18.97
N LEU A 50 7.19 4.94 18.57
CA LEU A 50 8.45 5.52 18.11
C LEU A 50 9.52 5.50 19.21
N GLU A 51 9.16 5.86 20.44
CA GLU A 51 10.04 5.78 21.59
C GLU A 51 10.45 4.34 21.92
N ASP A 52 9.49 3.40 21.90
CA ASP A 52 9.77 1.98 22.11
C ASP A 52 10.77 1.44 21.08
N ALA A 53 10.57 1.75 19.80
CA ALA A 53 11.48 1.36 18.71
C ALA A 53 12.85 2.01 18.86
N ALA A 54 12.91 3.31 19.16
CA ALA A 54 14.18 4.03 19.33
C ALA A 54 15.00 3.49 20.52
N GLN A 55 14.32 3.17 21.62
CA GLN A 55 14.96 2.55 22.80
C GLN A 55 15.47 1.15 22.50
N LEU A 56 14.73 0.36 21.71
CA LEU A 56 15.15 -0.97 21.29
C LEU A 56 16.38 -0.91 20.38
N VAL A 57 16.40 -0.01 19.40
CA VAL A 57 17.54 0.20 18.49
C VAL A 57 18.78 0.66 19.25
N LYS A 58 18.62 1.63 20.16
CA LYS A 58 19.69 2.09 21.04
C LYS A 58 20.24 0.95 21.91
N ALA A 59 19.38 0.11 22.47
CA ALA A 59 19.79 -1.00 23.31
C ALA A 59 20.56 -2.08 22.53
N ASN A 60 20.28 -2.25 21.23
CA ASN A 60 20.92 -3.19 20.33
C ASN A 60 21.96 -2.52 19.41
N SER A 61 22.59 -1.44 19.88
CA SER A 61 23.75 -0.83 19.23
C SER A 61 25.03 -1.16 19.99
N SER A 62 26.12 -1.46 19.25
CA SER A 62 27.43 -1.78 19.84
C SER A 62 27.92 -0.67 20.75
N ASP A 63 27.98 0.55 20.19
CA ASP A 63 28.54 1.72 20.85
C ASP A 63 27.43 2.65 21.38
N GLY A 64 26.30 2.72 20.65
CA GLY A 64 25.17 3.56 21.02
C GLY A 64 24.44 3.12 22.28
N SER A 65 24.62 1.88 22.75
CA SER A 65 23.98 1.42 23.98
C SER A 65 24.54 2.08 25.25
N LYS A 66 25.80 2.55 25.22
CA LYS A 66 26.52 3.13 26.36
C LYS A 66 26.52 4.66 26.35
N MET A 67 26.31 5.28 25.19
CA MET A 67 26.33 6.73 25.05
C MET A 67 24.97 7.36 25.41
N ASN A 68 25.01 8.57 25.97
CA ASN A 68 23.83 9.40 26.15
C ASN A 68 23.65 10.31 24.93
N ASP A 69 22.46 10.89 24.79
CA ASP A 69 22.16 11.94 23.80
C ASP A 69 22.44 11.50 22.36
N ILE A 70 21.73 10.45 21.94
CA ILE A 70 21.92 9.83 20.62
C ILE A 70 20.70 10.09 19.76
N ASP A 71 20.94 10.36 18.48
CA ASP A 71 19.89 10.44 17.48
C ASP A 71 19.62 9.08 16.84
N VAL A 72 18.36 8.67 16.84
CA VAL A 72 17.87 7.52 16.06
C VAL A 72 17.22 8.05 14.79
N VAL A 73 17.67 7.56 13.64
CA VAL A 73 17.05 7.87 12.35
C VAL A 73 15.96 6.85 12.03
N TYR A 74 14.89 7.33 11.40
CA TYR A 74 13.82 6.47 10.91
C TYR A 74 13.26 6.99 9.59
N THR A 75 12.94 6.06 8.69
CA THR A 75 12.44 6.35 7.34
C THR A 75 11.60 5.17 6.84
N MET A 76 10.75 5.41 5.83
CA MET A 76 10.07 4.33 5.12
C MET A 76 11.08 3.42 4.42
N TRP A 77 10.80 2.12 4.37
CA TRP A 77 11.60 1.12 3.65
C TRP A 77 11.77 1.49 2.17
N SER A 78 10.73 2.05 1.53
CA SER A 78 10.79 2.50 0.12
C SER A 78 11.84 3.59 -0.15
N ASN A 79 12.34 4.29 0.88
CA ASN A 79 13.38 5.30 0.76
C ASN A 79 14.80 4.72 0.98
N LEU A 80 14.92 3.46 1.38
CA LEU A 80 16.21 2.79 1.55
C LEU A 80 16.79 2.44 0.17
N LYS A 81 18.06 2.76 -0.01
CA LYS A 81 18.85 2.48 -1.20
C LYS A 81 20.05 1.63 -0.81
N LYS A 82 20.11 0.41 -1.35
CA LYS A 82 21.29 -0.45 -1.28
C LYS A 82 21.94 -0.51 -2.66
N THR A 83 23.23 -0.20 -2.77
CA THR A 83 23.99 -0.41 -4.00
C THR A 83 24.84 -1.67 -3.90
N PRO A 84 25.15 -2.36 -5.02
CA PRO A 84 25.89 -3.63 -4.99
C PRO A 84 27.32 -3.56 -4.45
N GLY A 85 27.88 -2.35 -4.27
CA GLY A 85 29.22 -2.13 -3.73
C GLY A 85 29.25 -1.72 -2.26
N MET A 86 28.10 -1.71 -1.57
CA MET A 86 28.01 -1.35 -0.16
C MET A 86 28.20 -2.56 0.74
N ASP A 87 28.93 -2.38 1.84
CA ASP A 87 29.20 -3.44 2.81
C ASP A 87 27.91 -3.94 3.46
N VAL A 88 27.94 -5.18 3.96
CA VAL A 88 26.78 -5.81 4.61
C VAL A 88 26.34 -4.97 5.82
N GLY A 89 25.06 -4.55 5.81
CA GLY A 89 24.47 -3.66 6.81
C GLY A 89 24.59 -2.16 6.51
N GLU A 90 25.40 -1.74 5.54
CA GLU A 90 25.45 -0.34 5.12
C GLU A 90 24.22 0.00 4.25
N VAL A 91 23.53 1.10 4.55
CA VAL A 91 22.32 1.53 3.83
C VAL A 91 22.39 3.02 3.54
N THR A 92 22.07 3.39 2.29
CA THR A 92 21.96 4.78 1.84
C THR A 92 20.49 5.15 1.69
N PHE A 93 20.17 6.44 1.60
CA PHE A 93 18.80 6.91 1.37
C PHE A 93 18.63 7.45 -0.06
N HIS A 94 17.47 7.26 -0.66
CA HIS A 94 17.12 7.92 -1.93
C HIS A 94 16.90 9.42 -1.73
N LYS A 95 16.22 9.80 -0.65
CA LYS A 95 15.91 11.18 -0.27
C LYS A 95 16.20 11.40 1.19
N GLU A 96 17.24 12.18 1.48
CA GLU A 96 17.60 12.53 2.86
C GLU A 96 16.53 13.37 3.56
N ARG A 97 15.74 14.14 2.79
CA ARG A 97 14.65 14.98 3.33
C ARG A 97 13.50 14.18 3.96
N GLU A 98 13.34 12.92 3.56
CA GLU A 98 12.30 12.04 4.09
C GLU A 98 12.77 11.28 5.35
N VAL A 99 14.06 11.39 5.69
CA VAL A 99 14.63 10.80 6.90
C VAL A 99 14.31 11.67 8.10
N ARG A 100 13.69 11.07 9.11
CA ARG A 100 13.37 11.73 10.38
C ARG A 100 14.33 11.28 11.47
N LYS A 101 14.47 12.12 12.49
CA LYS A 101 15.35 11.88 13.64
C LYS A 101 14.56 11.99 14.94
N ILE A 102 14.83 11.08 15.88
CA ILE A 102 14.35 11.13 17.26
C ILE A 102 15.57 11.21 18.17
N HIS A 103 15.58 12.20 19.03
CA HIS A 103 16.64 12.36 20.02
C HIS A 103 16.34 11.52 21.27
N VAL A 104 17.30 10.70 21.71
CA VAL A 104 17.16 9.80 22.85
C VAL A 104 18.27 10.06 23.88
N ASN A 105 17.92 10.82 24.93
CA ASN A 105 18.86 11.22 25.98
C ASN A 105 19.46 9.99 26.67
N LYS A 106 18.62 9.12 27.23
CA LYS A 106 19.05 7.96 28.02
C LYS A 106 18.34 6.68 27.62
N ARG A 107 19.06 5.56 27.76
CA ARG A 107 18.48 4.23 27.60
C ARG A 107 17.49 3.93 28.72
N ASN A 108 16.26 3.59 28.36
CA ASN A 108 15.24 3.15 29.30
C ASN A 108 15.14 1.61 29.33
N ASN A 109 15.77 1.01 30.33
CA ASN A 109 15.80 -0.45 30.49
C ASN A 109 14.42 -1.07 30.75
N SER A 110 13.45 -0.32 31.28
CA SER A 110 12.11 -0.85 31.58
C SER A 110 11.36 -1.20 30.29
N ILE A 111 11.44 -0.31 29.30
CA ILE A 111 10.86 -0.47 27.97
C ILE A 111 11.47 -1.67 27.26
N VAL A 112 12.81 -1.72 27.20
CA VAL A 112 13.53 -2.82 26.55
C VAL A 112 13.18 -4.17 27.19
N LYS A 113 13.12 -4.24 28.52
CA LYS A 113 12.72 -5.46 29.24
C LYS A 113 11.27 -5.85 28.93
N ARG A 114 10.34 -4.90 28.87
CA ARG A 114 8.94 -5.16 28.49
C ARG A 114 8.88 -5.75 27.07
N LEU A 115 9.56 -5.15 26.12
CA LEU A 115 9.58 -5.60 24.72
C LEU A 115 10.22 -6.99 24.58
N ASN A 116 11.31 -7.25 25.29
CA ASN A 116 11.97 -8.56 25.29
C ASN A 116 11.10 -9.67 25.90
N LYS A 117 10.24 -9.36 26.88
CA LYS A 117 9.30 -10.33 27.45
C LYS A 117 8.23 -10.75 26.45
N THR A 118 7.81 -9.84 25.57
CA THR A 118 6.81 -10.11 24.52
C THR A 118 7.43 -10.62 23.22
N LYS A 119 8.76 -10.75 23.16
CA LYS A 119 9.46 -11.21 21.97
C LYS A 119 9.07 -12.65 21.65
N ARG A 120 8.60 -12.87 20.43
CA ARG A 120 8.39 -14.21 19.86
C ARG A 120 9.40 -14.40 18.73
N PHE A 121 9.94 -15.61 18.63
CA PHE A 121 10.77 -16.02 17.51
C PHE A 121 9.90 -16.88 16.61
N GLU A 122 9.75 -16.44 15.37
CA GLU A 122 9.04 -17.16 14.33
C GLU A 122 9.96 -17.15 13.11
N GLU A 123 10.35 -18.33 12.65
CA GLU A 123 11.12 -18.47 11.41
C GLU A 123 10.16 -18.26 10.25
N VAL A 124 10.15 -17.03 9.74
CA VAL A 124 9.28 -16.62 8.65
C VAL A 124 10.10 -16.52 7.37
N ASN A 125 9.72 -17.27 6.35
CA ASN A 125 10.28 -17.11 5.01
C ASN A 125 9.76 -15.81 4.37
N PHE A 126 10.53 -14.72 4.51
CA PHE A 126 10.16 -13.38 4.03
C PHE A 126 9.85 -13.34 2.53
N GLN A 127 10.53 -14.17 1.73
CA GLN A 127 10.30 -14.28 0.29
C GLN A 127 8.88 -14.78 -0.02
N VAL A 128 8.45 -15.86 0.63
CA VAL A 128 7.11 -16.46 0.41
C VAL A 128 6.02 -15.47 0.80
N GLN A 129 6.17 -14.79 1.93
CA GLN A 129 5.19 -13.78 2.37
C GLN A 129 5.08 -12.61 1.39
N ARG A 130 6.20 -12.14 0.81
CA ARG A 130 6.15 -11.07 -0.18
C ARG A 130 5.50 -11.57 -1.47
N GLU A 131 5.87 -12.75 -1.96
CA GLU A 131 5.29 -13.31 -3.19
C GLU A 131 3.78 -13.56 -3.09
N GLU A 132 3.30 -14.02 -1.94
CA GLU A 132 1.86 -14.22 -1.68
C GLU A 132 1.11 -12.88 -1.66
N ARG A 133 1.69 -11.86 -1.03
CA ARG A 133 1.14 -10.51 -1.05
C ARG A 133 1.11 -9.92 -2.46
N ASP A 134 2.22 -9.98 -3.18
CA ASP A 134 2.31 -9.46 -4.56
C ASP A 134 1.33 -10.18 -5.50
N ARG A 135 1.01 -11.44 -5.22
CA ARG A 135 -0.03 -12.21 -5.92
C ARG A 135 -1.42 -11.66 -5.59
N ASN A 136 -1.75 -11.49 -4.31
CA ASN A 136 -3.03 -10.95 -3.88
C ASN A 136 -3.26 -9.53 -4.41
N GLU A 137 -2.25 -8.64 -4.34
CA GLU A 137 -2.35 -7.28 -4.87
C GLU A 137 -2.58 -7.26 -6.39
N ARG A 138 -1.95 -8.18 -7.13
CA ARG A 138 -2.19 -8.35 -8.57
C ARG A 138 -3.61 -8.84 -8.86
N GLU A 139 -4.12 -9.77 -8.06
CA GLU A 139 -5.49 -10.28 -8.21
C GLU A 139 -6.53 -9.21 -7.87
N ASP A 140 -6.35 -8.47 -6.78
CA ASP A 140 -7.22 -7.37 -6.38
C ASP A 140 -7.24 -6.26 -7.43
N LYS A 141 -6.08 -5.86 -7.94
CA LYS A 141 -5.98 -4.84 -9.01
C LYS A 141 -6.66 -5.31 -10.29
N LYS A 142 -6.50 -6.60 -10.66
CA LYS A 142 -7.17 -7.20 -11.82
C LYS A 142 -8.69 -7.24 -11.64
N LYS A 143 -9.17 -7.54 -10.44
CA LYS A 143 -10.59 -7.56 -10.11
C LYS A 143 -11.19 -6.15 -10.18
N LEU A 144 -10.53 -5.15 -9.59
CA LEU A 144 -10.91 -3.74 -9.67
C LEU A 144 -10.99 -3.24 -11.12
N LEU A 145 -9.98 -3.54 -11.95
CA LEU A 145 -9.98 -3.18 -13.37
C LEU A 145 -11.12 -3.86 -14.14
N ARG A 146 -11.41 -5.13 -13.83
CA ARG A 146 -12.53 -5.84 -14.45
C ARG A 146 -13.87 -5.23 -14.06
N GLU A 147 -14.08 -4.92 -12.79
CA GLU A 147 -15.29 -4.26 -12.29
C GLU A 147 -15.47 -2.86 -12.89
N GLN A 148 -14.40 -2.06 -13.04
CA GLN A 148 -14.46 -0.77 -13.72
C GLN A 148 -14.86 -0.93 -15.19
N LYS A 149 -14.23 -1.86 -15.91
CA LYS A 149 -14.55 -2.11 -17.32
C LYS A 149 -15.98 -2.63 -17.52
N GLU A 150 -16.47 -3.47 -16.62
CA GLU A 150 -17.85 -3.97 -16.64
C GLU A 150 -18.86 -2.84 -16.36
N LYS A 151 -18.55 -1.92 -15.43
CA LYS A 151 -19.35 -0.71 -15.18
C LYS A 151 -19.39 0.22 -16.39
N GLU A 152 -18.24 0.52 -17.01
CA GLU A 152 -18.16 1.36 -18.21
C GLU A 152 -18.96 0.75 -19.37
N LYS A 153 -18.84 -0.56 -19.60
CA LYS A 153 -19.58 -1.26 -20.66
C LYS A 153 -21.09 -1.27 -20.40
N ALA A 154 -21.50 -1.41 -19.14
CA ALA A 154 -22.91 -1.35 -18.76
C ALA A 154 -23.49 0.06 -18.96
N GLU A 155 -22.73 1.10 -18.63
CA GLU A 155 -23.13 2.50 -18.83
C GLU A 155 -23.19 2.87 -20.32
N GLU A 156 -22.23 2.42 -21.13
CA GLU A 156 -22.26 2.62 -22.58
C GLU A 156 -23.47 1.91 -23.22
N LYS A 157 -23.78 0.69 -22.77
CA LYS A 157 -24.97 -0.04 -23.23
C LYS A 157 -26.25 0.70 -22.84
N ARG A 158 -26.37 1.14 -21.59
CA ARG A 158 -27.54 1.90 -21.12
C ARG A 158 -27.73 3.19 -21.92
N ARG A 159 -26.63 3.90 -22.23
CA ARG A 159 -26.66 5.11 -23.07
C ARG A 159 -27.09 4.81 -24.51
N LYS A 160 -26.67 3.67 -25.08
CA LYS A 160 -27.11 3.23 -26.42
C LYS A 160 -28.59 2.86 -26.42
N ASP A 161 -29.05 2.08 -25.44
CA ASP A 161 -30.45 1.69 -25.30
C ASP A 161 -31.34 2.94 -25.10
N GLU A 162 -30.92 3.91 -24.27
CA GLU A 162 -31.63 5.20 -24.13
C GLU A 162 -31.64 6.03 -25.42
N ALA A 163 -30.53 6.04 -26.17
CA ALA A 163 -30.45 6.73 -27.46
C ALA A 163 -31.32 6.05 -28.51
N GLU A 164 -31.42 4.72 -28.49
CA GLU A 164 -32.27 3.92 -29.37
C GLU A 164 -33.76 4.13 -29.05
N ILE A 165 -34.15 4.20 -27.77
CA ILE A 165 -35.53 4.54 -27.36
C ILE A 165 -35.86 5.99 -27.74
N ARG A 166 -34.92 6.93 -27.56
CA ARG A 166 -35.13 8.35 -27.95
C ARG A 166 -35.15 8.55 -29.47
N SER A 167 -34.37 7.77 -30.22
CA SER A 167 -34.49 7.75 -31.67
C SER A 167 -35.72 6.92 -32.01
N TYR A 168 -36.82 7.55 -32.39
CA TYR A 168 -38.06 6.91 -32.85
C TYR A 168 -37.87 6.02 -34.13
N ASN A 169 -36.68 5.48 -34.39
CA ASN A 169 -36.33 4.66 -35.56
C ASN A 169 -37.11 3.33 -35.61
N SER A 170 -37.46 2.71 -34.48
CA SER A 170 -38.32 1.51 -34.51
C SER A 170 -39.77 1.81 -34.88
N LEU A 171 -40.18 3.09 -34.88
CA LEU A 171 -41.51 3.55 -35.26
C LEU A 171 -41.60 3.95 -36.75
N PHE A 172 -40.46 4.09 -37.44
CA PHE A 172 -40.38 4.33 -38.89
C PHE A 172 -40.13 3.04 -39.69
N ASN A 173 -40.72 1.92 -39.28
CA ASN A 173 -40.67 0.70 -40.08
C ASN A 173 -41.59 0.86 -41.30
N SER A 174 -41.01 0.94 -42.51
CA SER A 174 -41.75 1.19 -43.76
C SER A 174 -42.80 0.12 -44.09
N ALA A 175 -42.69 -1.07 -43.48
CA ALA A 175 -43.68 -2.14 -43.61
C ALA A 175 -45.01 -1.85 -42.86
N ASN A 176 -45.00 -0.97 -41.86
CA ASN A 176 -46.19 -0.56 -41.10
C ASN A 176 -46.66 0.86 -41.43
N MET A 177 -46.02 1.54 -42.39
CA MET A 177 -46.44 2.86 -42.85
C MET A 177 -47.41 2.70 -44.02
N THR A 178 -48.71 2.91 -43.76
CA THR A 178 -49.73 3.01 -44.80
C THR A 178 -49.72 4.43 -45.36
N SER A 179 -49.62 4.57 -46.69
CA SER A 179 -49.71 5.89 -47.31
C SER A 179 -51.17 6.39 -47.29
N ASN A 180 -51.41 7.66 -46.99
CA ASN A 180 -52.75 8.27 -47.08
C ASN A 180 -53.35 8.23 -48.50
N ALA A 181 -52.58 7.82 -49.51
CA ALA A 181 -53.04 7.66 -50.88
C ALA A 181 -53.74 6.30 -51.12
N GLU A 182 -53.49 5.28 -50.29
CA GLU A 182 -54.08 3.94 -50.47
C GLU A 182 -55.22 3.62 -49.48
N ASN A 183 -55.45 4.47 -48.47
CA ASN A 183 -56.62 4.34 -47.59
C ASN A 183 -57.85 5.07 -48.18
N THR A 184 -58.24 4.69 -49.41
CA THR A 184 -59.57 5.01 -49.95
C THR A 184 -60.55 3.89 -49.59
N GLY A 185 -60.67 3.61 -48.29
CA GLY A 185 -61.69 2.73 -47.72
C GLY A 185 -62.58 3.56 -46.84
N TYR A 186 -63.75 3.92 -47.39
CA TYR A 186 -64.93 4.45 -46.69
C TYR A 186 -64.94 4.13 -45.18
N ASP A 187 -64.68 5.13 -44.33
CA ASP A 187 -65.03 5.10 -42.91
C ASP A 187 -66.34 5.89 -42.77
N SER A 188 -67.44 5.24 -43.15
CA SER A 188 -68.79 5.70 -42.88
C SER A 188 -69.32 5.03 -41.60
N ASP A 189 -69.97 5.85 -40.77
CA ASP A 189 -70.73 5.56 -39.54
C ASP A 189 -69.87 5.35 -38.27
N ASP A 190 -70.09 6.05 -37.14
CA ASP A 190 -71.36 6.42 -36.53
C ASP A 190 -71.15 7.54 -35.46
N PHE A 191 -71.85 8.66 -35.58
CA PHE A 191 -71.98 9.69 -34.53
C PHE A 191 -73.38 9.54 -33.94
N MET A 192 -73.47 8.84 -32.81
CA MET A 192 -74.55 8.95 -31.83
C MET A 192 -73.98 9.36 -30.46
#